data_AF-A0A972Y4A3-F1
#
_entry.id   AF-A0A972Y4A3-F1
#
_cell.length_a   1.000
_cell.length_b   1.000
_cell.length_c   1.000
_cell.angle_alpha   90.00
_cell.angle_beta   90.00
_cell.angle_gamma   90.00
#
_symmetry.space_group_name_H-M   'P 1'
#
loop_
_entity.id
_entity.type
_entity.pdbx_description
1 polymer ?
#
loop_
_entity_poly.entity_id
_entity_poly.type
_entity_poly.pdbx_seq_one_letter_code
_entity_poly.pdbx_strand_id
1 'polypeptide(L)'
;VIDSTALLEQAVQDVIVSAFQSAGQRCSACRLVCVQEDITDSFIDMLSGAMRTLRTAEPSNLSTDLGPLIDDAARSKIAEHVTEMKRRHKIIGEAPAPDRTDAPYLSPIAFELNAISDLSEEIFGPVLHVVRFKANEVERVVEQVNALGFGLTMGLHTRIDARIAAVTAQARVGNLYINRNQIGAVVGEQPFGGEGLSGTGPKAGGPNYLKRLSTPSMGSPDLASPTTVDLPGPTGETNTLYYAPRGRILCLGGDQASDLDAQLQRVRETGNVPVLLRDDELSAALEDQTLRGVIADGKIRETVAHALAHRDGAILPLLSLKDSAARFMVERVVTIDTTAAGGNASLLASS
;
A
#
# COMPACT_ATOMS: atom_id res chain seq x y z
N VAL A 1 -9.22 7.04 -0.73
CA VAL A 1 -9.81 8.11 -1.57
C VAL A 1 -11.30 7.88 -1.66
N ILE A 2 -12.11 8.90 -1.43
CA ILE A 2 -13.58 8.81 -1.40
C ILE A 2 -14.13 9.94 -2.28
N ASP A 3 -14.87 9.59 -3.33
CA ASP A 3 -15.53 10.56 -4.20
C ASP A 3 -17.01 10.76 -3.82
N SER A 4 -17.67 11.74 -4.42
CA SER A 4 -19.07 12.09 -4.09
C SER A 4 -20.10 11.02 -4.47
N THR A 5 -19.71 9.94 -5.14
CA THR A 5 -20.61 8.85 -5.55
C THR A 5 -20.64 7.71 -4.54
N ALA A 6 -19.70 7.70 -3.59
CA ALA A 6 -19.65 6.75 -2.49
C ALA A 6 -20.89 6.89 -1.57
N LEU A 7 -21.33 5.76 -1.01
CA LEU A 7 -22.26 5.78 0.13
C LEU A 7 -21.48 6.15 1.39
N LEU A 8 -21.86 7.27 2.03
CA LEU A 8 -21.11 7.80 3.18
C LEU A 8 -21.08 6.84 4.36
N GLU A 9 -22.19 6.19 4.68
CA GLU A 9 -22.29 5.25 5.80
C GLU A 9 -21.31 4.09 5.64
N GLN A 10 -21.24 3.51 4.44
CA GLN A 10 -20.30 2.45 4.12
C GLN A 10 -18.86 2.95 4.21
N ALA A 11 -18.56 4.09 3.57
CA ALA A 11 -17.21 4.64 3.55
C ALA A 11 -16.70 5.03 4.94
N VAL A 12 -17.55 5.61 5.81
CA VAL A 12 -17.19 5.93 7.20
C VAL A 12 -16.96 4.65 8.00
N GLN A 13 -17.83 3.65 7.88
CA GLN A 13 -17.65 2.37 8.57
C GLN A 13 -16.31 1.72 8.20
N ASP A 14 -15.99 1.68 6.90
CA ASP A 14 -14.74 1.11 6.41
C ASP A 14 -13.52 1.92 6.82
N VAL A 15 -13.63 3.26 6.90
CA VAL A 15 -12.57 4.13 7.44
C VAL A 15 -12.35 3.87 8.92
N ILE A 16 -13.41 3.78 9.75
CA ILE A 16 -13.31 3.49 11.18
C ILE A 16 -12.57 2.17 11.40
N VAL A 17 -13.01 1.11 10.71
CA VAL A 17 -12.39 -0.22 10.80
C VAL A 17 -10.93 -0.15 10.35
N SER A 18 -10.66 0.44 9.19
CA SER A 18 -9.31 0.49 8.62
C SER A 18 -8.33 1.33 9.44
N ALA A 19 -8.79 2.44 10.03
CA ALA A 19 -7.92 3.37 10.76
C ALA A 19 -7.65 2.90 12.18
N PHE A 20 -8.66 2.33 12.85
CA PHE A 20 -8.65 2.20 14.31
C PHE A 20 -8.67 0.76 14.81
N GLN A 21 -9.08 -0.24 14.01
CA GLN A 21 -9.03 -1.63 14.45
C GLN A 21 -7.59 -2.01 14.86
N SER A 22 -7.45 -2.71 16.00
CA SER A 22 -6.15 -3.02 16.60
C SER A 22 -5.34 -1.77 16.99
N ALA A 23 -6.03 -0.70 17.41
CA ALA A 23 -5.44 0.61 17.75
C ALA A 23 -4.59 1.20 16.62
N GLY A 24 -4.95 0.92 15.36
CA GLY A 24 -4.19 1.36 14.19
C GLY A 24 -2.80 0.73 14.06
N GLN A 25 -2.50 -0.34 14.83
CA GLN A 25 -1.21 -1.04 14.81
C GLN A 25 -1.17 -2.12 13.72
N ARG A 26 -1.58 -1.75 12.51
CA ARG A 26 -1.49 -2.57 11.29
C ARG A 26 -0.71 -1.80 10.25
N CYS A 27 0.16 -2.48 9.52
CA CYS A 27 0.83 -1.87 8.38
C CYS A 27 -0.17 -1.43 7.28
N SER A 28 -1.31 -2.12 7.17
CA SER A 28 -2.40 -1.74 6.26
C SER A 28 -3.38 -0.71 6.82
N ALA A 29 -3.17 -0.20 8.04
CA ALA A 29 -4.12 0.74 8.63
C ALA A 29 -4.27 2.02 7.80
N CYS A 30 -5.48 2.56 7.74
CA CYS A 30 -5.77 3.80 7.04
C CYS A 30 -5.12 4.98 7.79
N ARG A 31 -4.08 5.57 7.19
CA ARG A 31 -3.41 6.76 7.75
C ARG A 31 -3.99 8.07 7.23
N LEU A 32 -4.48 8.06 5.99
CA LEU A 32 -4.90 9.23 5.24
C LEU A 32 -6.16 8.91 4.44
N VAL A 33 -7.17 9.78 4.57
CA VAL A 33 -8.36 9.78 3.73
C VAL A 33 -8.40 11.06 2.92
N CYS A 34 -8.38 10.93 1.61
CA CYS A 34 -8.67 12.05 0.71
C CYS A 34 -10.15 11.99 0.34
N VAL A 35 -10.91 13.03 0.65
CA VAL A 35 -12.36 13.10 0.44
C VAL A 35 -12.70 14.24 -0.51
N GLN A 36 -13.61 14.00 -1.44
CA GLN A 36 -14.06 15.01 -2.37
C GLN A 36 -14.77 16.14 -1.61
N GLU A 37 -14.45 17.39 -1.98
CA GLU A 37 -14.88 18.60 -1.27
C GLU A 37 -16.41 18.65 -1.04
N ASP A 38 -17.20 18.25 -2.04
CA ASP A 38 -18.67 18.29 -2.03
C ASP A 38 -19.33 17.47 -0.92
N ILE A 39 -18.65 16.43 -0.42
CA ILE A 39 -19.17 15.52 0.61
C ILE A 39 -18.37 15.56 1.91
N THR A 40 -17.30 16.37 1.99
CA THR A 40 -16.35 16.30 3.09
C THR A 40 -16.97 16.67 4.42
N ASP A 41 -17.82 17.70 4.48
CA ASP A 41 -18.41 18.14 5.76
C ASP A 41 -19.35 17.08 6.34
N SER A 42 -20.20 16.49 5.51
CA SER A 42 -21.09 15.39 5.91
C SER A 42 -20.30 14.13 6.30
N PHE A 43 -19.22 13.82 5.57
CA PHE A 43 -18.31 12.74 5.92
C PHE A 43 -17.66 12.97 7.29
N ILE A 44 -17.15 14.18 7.56
CA ILE A 44 -16.53 14.53 8.84
C ILE A 44 -17.52 14.43 9.99
N ASP A 45 -18.74 14.93 9.83
CA ASP A 45 -19.77 14.85 10.88
C ASP A 45 -20.09 13.39 11.24
N MET A 46 -20.31 12.56 10.23
CA MET A 46 -20.59 11.13 10.43
C MET A 46 -19.39 10.36 11.00
N LEU A 47 -18.17 10.65 10.52
CA LEU A 47 -16.93 10.08 11.06
C LEU A 47 -16.76 10.46 12.54
N SER A 48 -16.95 11.73 12.88
CA SER A 48 -16.86 12.22 14.26
C SER A 48 -17.91 11.56 15.16
N GLY A 49 -19.14 11.40 14.67
CA GLY A 49 -20.20 10.63 15.31
C GLY A 49 -19.78 9.19 15.62
N ALA A 50 -19.30 8.47 14.61
CA ALA A 50 -18.85 7.09 14.75
C ALA A 50 -17.62 6.95 15.67
N MET A 51 -16.69 7.89 15.65
CA MET A 51 -15.54 7.88 16.57
C MET A 51 -15.98 8.04 18.02
N ARG A 52 -17.02 8.84 18.31
CA ARG A 52 -17.54 9.01 19.67
C ARG A 52 -18.18 7.76 20.26
N THR A 53 -18.53 6.77 19.43
CA THR A 53 -19.09 5.50 19.90
C THR A 53 -18.02 4.45 20.19
N LEU A 54 -16.76 4.70 19.82
CA LEU A 54 -15.67 3.76 20.05
C LEU A 54 -15.31 3.67 21.54
N ARG A 55 -15.05 2.45 22.00
CA ARG A 55 -14.61 2.17 23.36
C ARG A 55 -13.20 1.59 23.41
N THR A 56 -12.30 2.34 24.01
CA THR A 56 -10.91 1.92 24.26
C THR A 56 -10.77 1.38 25.68
N ALA A 57 -10.57 0.07 25.83
CA ALA A 57 -10.66 -0.62 27.11
C ALA A 57 -9.91 -1.97 27.11
N GLU A 58 -10.14 -2.77 28.14
CA GLU A 58 -9.55 -4.11 28.30
C GLU A 58 -9.99 -5.06 27.16
N PRO A 59 -9.06 -5.60 26.34
CA PRO A 59 -9.39 -6.36 25.14
C PRO A 59 -10.05 -7.72 25.41
N SER A 60 -10.00 -8.24 26.63
CA SER A 60 -10.73 -9.46 27.00
C SER A 60 -12.26 -9.26 27.11
N ASN A 61 -12.75 -8.02 27.11
CA ASN A 61 -14.18 -7.72 27.09
C ASN A 61 -14.71 -7.62 25.65
N LEU A 62 -15.81 -8.33 25.35
CA LEU A 62 -16.46 -8.30 24.02
C LEU A 62 -16.94 -6.90 23.61
N SER A 63 -17.21 -6.02 24.57
CA SER A 63 -17.66 -4.64 24.35
C SER A 63 -16.51 -3.64 24.14
N THR A 64 -15.28 -4.11 24.04
CA THR A 64 -14.10 -3.30 23.73
C THR A 64 -13.85 -3.28 22.24
N ASP A 65 -13.77 -2.08 21.66
CA ASP A 65 -13.43 -1.91 20.24
C ASP A 65 -11.90 -1.83 20.04
N LEU A 66 -11.18 -1.20 20.98
CA LEU A 66 -9.74 -0.99 20.92
C LEU A 66 -9.03 -1.39 22.21
N GLY A 67 -7.96 -2.17 22.07
CA GLY A 67 -7.00 -2.47 23.15
C GLY A 67 -5.87 -1.44 23.26
N PRO A 68 -4.85 -1.71 24.09
CA PRO A 68 -3.72 -0.81 24.28
C PRO A 68 -2.75 -0.83 23.09
N LEU A 69 -1.85 0.15 23.06
CA LEU A 69 -0.63 0.09 22.25
C LEU A 69 0.35 -0.93 22.81
N ILE A 70 1.32 -1.33 22.00
CA ILE A 70 2.30 -2.36 22.36
C ILE A 70 3.16 -1.99 23.58
N ASP A 71 3.60 -0.73 23.69
CA ASP A 71 4.46 -0.24 24.77
C ASP A 71 4.35 1.29 24.97
N ASP A 72 5.01 1.79 26.02
CA ASP A 72 5.05 3.22 26.36
C ASP A 72 5.86 4.07 25.38
N ALA A 73 6.82 3.49 24.67
CA ALA A 73 7.62 4.22 23.67
C ALA A 73 6.74 4.57 22.46
N ALA A 74 5.96 3.60 21.97
CA ALA A 74 4.95 3.81 20.94
C ALA A 74 3.93 4.86 21.39
N ARG A 75 3.39 4.74 22.62
CA ARG A 75 2.46 5.73 23.18
C ARG A 75 3.05 7.13 23.20
N SER A 76 4.30 7.28 23.65
CA SER A 76 4.97 8.58 23.75
C SER A 76 5.17 9.20 22.37
N LYS A 77 5.68 8.43 21.40
CA LYS A 77 5.85 8.91 20.01
C LYS A 77 4.52 9.37 19.40
N ILE A 78 3.46 8.59 19.58
CA ILE A 78 2.13 8.94 19.05
C ILE A 78 1.56 10.17 19.76
N ALA A 79 1.72 10.28 21.09
CA ALA A 79 1.25 11.43 21.85
C ALA A 79 1.98 12.73 21.47
N GLU A 80 3.28 12.66 21.17
CA GLU A 80 4.07 13.78 20.65
C GLU A 80 3.54 14.24 19.29
N HIS A 81 3.31 13.30 18.36
CA HIS A 81 2.70 13.60 17.06
C HIS A 81 1.32 14.25 17.21
N VAL A 82 0.46 13.69 18.07
CA VAL A 82 -0.86 14.27 18.36
C VAL A 82 -0.74 15.69 18.90
N THR A 83 0.22 15.94 19.79
CA THR A 83 0.45 17.28 20.36
C THR A 83 0.87 18.27 19.28
N GLU A 84 1.73 17.88 18.34
CA GLU A 84 2.11 18.72 17.20
C GLU A 84 0.94 18.96 16.24
N MET A 85 0.18 17.91 15.91
CA MET A 85 -0.98 18.02 15.03
C MET A 85 -2.06 18.95 15.61
N LYS A 86 -2.32 18.90 16.93
CA LYS A 86 -3.25 19.83 17.61
C LYS A 86 -2.84 21.31 17.50
N ARG A 87 -1.56 21.62 17.30
CA ARG A 87 -1.09 23.01 17.09
C ARG A 87 -1.31 23.52 15.68
N ARG A 88 -1.32 22.62 14.69
CA ARG A 88 -1.26 22.96 13.25
C ARG A 88 -2.54 22.69 12.50
N HIS A 89 -3.33 21.74 12.97
CA HIS A 89 -4.45 21.18 12.25
C HIS A 89 -5.69 21.09 13.13
N LYS A 90 -6.85 21.15 12.49
CA LYS A 90 -8.15 21.08 13.15
C LYS A 90 -8.43 19.64 13.55
N ILE A 91 -8.81 19.42 14.81
CA ILE A 91 -9.38 18.15 15.26
C ILE A 91 -10.79 18.03 14.66
N ILE A 92 -11.06 16.91 14.01
CA ILE A 92 -12.36 16.63 13.39
C ILE A 92 -13.10 15.46 14.05
N GLY A 93 -12.42 14.66 14.85
CA GLY A 93 -13.03 13.62 15.68
C GLY A 93 -12.05 13.17 16.76
N GLU A 94 -12.59 12.88 17.94
CA GLU A 94 -11.84 12.31 19.07
C GLU A 94 -12.79 11.35 19.79
N ALA A 95 -12.34 10.12 19.99
CA ALA A 95 -13.08 9.12 20.76
C ALA A 95 -13.03 9.44 22.27
N PRO A 96 -13.92 8.88 23.09
CA PRO A 96 -13.85 8.99 24.54
C PRO A 96 -12.47 8.60 25.10
N ALA A 97 -12.14 9.15 26.27
CA ALA A 97 -10.93 8.76 27.00
C ALA A 97 -10.94 7.25 27.26
N PRO A 98 -9.78 6.57 27.26
CA PRO A 98 -9.74 5.16 27.56
C PRO A 98 -10.29 4.87 28.95
N ASP A 99 -10.97 3.75 29.12
CA ASP A 99 -11.54 3.33 30.42
C ASP A 99 -10.45 3.05 31.47
N ARG A 100 -9.19 2.90 31.03
CA ARG A 100 -8.04 2.49 31.82
C ARG A 100 -6.79 3.26 31.43
N THR A 101 -5.91 3.47 32.41
CA THR A 101 -4.64 4.20 32.25
C THR A 101 -3.43 3.40 32.77
N ASP A 102 -3.63 2.13 33.12
CA ASP A 102 -2.61 1.25 33.69
C ASP A 102 -1.82 0.47 32.62
N ALA A 103 -2.10 0.71 31.35
CA ALA A 103 -1.32 0.27 30.20
C ALA A 103 -1.27 1.39 29.14
N PRO A 104 -0.50 1.23 28.05
CA PRO A 104 -0.29 2.26 27.03
C PRO A 104 -1.52 2.52 26.13
N TYR A 105 -2.64 2.97 26.68
CA TYR A 105 -3.84 3.32 25.93
C TYR A 105 -3.74 4.73 25.34
N LEU A 106 -4.33 4.93 24.15
CA LEU A 106 -4.60 6.23 23.54
C LEU A 106 -5.98 6.22 22.88
N SER A 107 -6.71 7.33 23.00
CA SER A 107 -7.97 7.52 22.27
C SER A 107 -7.70 7.73 20.78
N PRO A 108 -8.51 7.10 19.91
CA PRO A 108 -8.60 7.47 18.50
C PRO A 108 -8.82 8.97 18.29
N ILE A 109 -8.05 9.56 17.38
CA ILE A 109 -8.16 10.98 17.03
C ILE A 109 -7.98 11.18 15.52
N ALA A 110 -8.69 12.15 14.98
CA ALA A 110 -8.68 12.49 13.56
C ALA A 110 -8.44 14.00 13.35
N PHE A 111 -7.59 14.32 12.36
CA PHE A 111 -7.22 15.69 11.98
C PHE A 111 -7.59 16.00 10.54
N GLU A 112 -7.99 17.23 10.29
CA GLU A 112 -8.13 17.79 8.93
C GLU A 112 -6.83 18.54 8.57
N LEU A 113 -6.14 18.02 7.56
CA LEU A 113 -4.88 18.57 7.05
C LEU A 113 -5.12 19.53 5.89
N ASN A 114 -4.17 20.43 5.66
CA ASN A 114 -4.24 21.35 4.52
C ASN A 114 -3.78 20.67 3.22
N ALA A 115 -2.79 19.78 3.33
CA ALA A 115 -2.25 19.03 2.20
C ALA A 115 -1.75 17.65 2.63
N ILE A 116 -1.68 16.72 1.68
CA ILE A 116 -1.10 15.38 1.87
C ILE A 116 0.36 15.47 2.37
N SER A 117 1.10 16.47 1.90
CA SER A 117 2.49 16.73 2.27
C SER A 117 2.69 17.16 3.73
N ASP A 118 1.62 17.46 4.48
CA ASP A 118 1.71 17.70 5.92
C ASP A 118 2.04 16.41 6.70
N LEU A 119 1.95 15.24 6.06
CA LEU A 119 2.40 13.95 6.58
C LEU A 119 3.84 13.66 6.14
N SER A 120 4.78 13.75 7.07
CA SER A 120 6.20 13.50 6.83
C SER A 120 6.65 12.08 7.21
N GLU A 121 5.93 11.40 8.09
CA GLU A 121 6.28 10.05 8.56
C GLU A 121 5.04 9.20 8.82
N GLU A 122 5.24 7.88 8.94
CA GLU A 122 4.21 6.98 9.40
C GLU A 122 4.06 7.02 10.93
N ILE A 123 2.82 7.19 11.39
CA ILE A 123 2.43 7.08 12.79
C ILE A 123 1.67 5.77 12.99
N PHE A 124 2.31 4.84 13.68
CA PHE A 124 1.81 3.47 13.89
C PHE A 124 0.84 3.38 15.07
N GLY A 125 -0.27 4.12 15.00
CA GLY A 125 -1.26 4.24 16.07
C GLY A 125 -2.62 4.73 15.60
N PRO A 126 -3.55 5.01 16.53
CA PRO A 126 -4.94 5.33 16.22
C PRO A 126 -5.11 6.81 15.85
N VAL A 127 -4.34 7.30 14.87
CA VAL A 127 -4.37 8.67 14.38
C VAL A 127 -4.75 8.67 12.90
N LEU A 128 -5.86 9.34 12.58
CA LEU A 128 -6.38 9.47 11.22
C LEU A 128 -6.19 10.89 10.69
N HIS A 129 -5.93 11.03 9.40
CA HIS A 129 -5.79 12.32 8.76
C HIS A 129 -6.74 12.41 7.55
N VAL A 130 -7.38 13.57 7.37
CA VAL A 130 -8.33 13.83 6.28
C VAL A 130 -7.86 15.03 5.47
N VAL A 131 -7.84 14.90 4.14
CA VAL A 131 -7.52 15.96 3.18
C VAL A 131 -8.68 16.10 2.19
N ARG A 132 -9.02 17.35 1.84
CA ARG A 132 -10.00 17.67 0.80
C ARG A 132 -9.37 17.65 -0.59
N PHE A 133 -10.15 17.25 -1.59
CA PHE A 133 -9.78 17.44 -3.00
C PHE A 133 -10.98 17.81 -3.86
N LYS A 134 -10.78 18.51 -4.98
CA LYS A 134 -11.86 18.85 -5.92
C LYS A 134 -12.20 17.66 -6.82
N ALA A 135 -13.44 17.57 -7.30
CA ALA A 135 -13.90 16.44 -8.12
C ALA A 135 -12.98 16.09 -9.32
N ASN A 136 -12.36 17.10 -9.95
CA ASN A 136 -11.45 16.92 -11.09
C ASN A 136 -9.98 16.65 -10.70
N GLU A 137 -9.66 16.49 -9.41
CA GLU A 137 -8.30 16.32 -8.89
C GLU A 137 -7.99 14.90 -8.42
N VAL A 138 -8.90 13.95 -8.57
CA VAL A 138 -8.71 12.57 -8.07
C VAL A 138 -7.44 11.89 -8.59
N GLU A 139 -7.08 12.08 -9.86
CA GLU A 139 -5.83 11.54 -10.43
C GLU A 139 -4.60 12.22 -9.81
N ARG A 140 -4.67 13.55 -9.60
CA ARG A 140 -3.62 14.30 -8.89
C ARG A 140 -3.46 13.85 -7.44
N VAL A 141 -4.57 13.50 -6.77
CA VAL A 141 -4.52 12.92 -5.41
C VAL A 141 -3.78 11.59 -5.42
N VAL A 142 -4.05 10.72 -6.40
CA VAL A 142 -3.32 9.44 -6.53
C VAL A 142 -1.83 9.68 -6.79
N GLU A 143 -1.47 10.67 -7.62
CA GLU A 143 -0.07 11.08 -7.81
C GLU A 143 0.60 11.54 -6.52
N GLN A 144 -0.08 12.38 -5.75
CA GLN A 144 0.44 12.86 -4.46
C GLN A 144 0.60 11.72 -3.45
N VAL A 145 -0.33 10.77 -3.41
CA VAL A 145 -0.20 9.57 -2.56
C VAL A 145 0.98 8.70 -3.02
N ASN A 146 1.12 8.47 -4.32
CA ASN A 146 2.28 7.73 -4.86
C ASN A 146 3.61 8.43 -4.54
N ALA A 147 3.63 9.77 -4.51
CA ALA A 147 4.81 10.57 -4.23
C ALA A 147 5.29 10.47 -2.77
N LEU A 148 4.46 9.96 -1.84
CA LEU A 148 4.90 9.64 -0.47
C LEU A 148 5.93 8.50 -0.44
N GLY A 149 6.10 7.75 -1.54
CA GLY A 149 7.12 6.71 -1.70
C GLY A 149 6.75 5.36 -1.06
N PHE A 150 5.73 5.32 -0.21
CA PHE A 150 5.07 4.10 0.24
C PHE A 150 4.11 3.56 -0.82
N GLY A 151 3.77 2.28 -0.71
CA GLY A 151 2.98 1.58 -1.72
C GLY A 151 2.35 0.29 -1.19
N LEU A 152 1.81 0.29 0.03
CA LEU A 152 1.27 -0.92 0.66
C LEU A 152 -0.21 -1.15 0.33
N THR A 153 -1.11 -0.40 0.96
CA THR A 153 -2.56 -0.47 0.74
C THR A 153 -3.15 0.86 0.29
N MET A 154 -4.21 0.81 -0.51
CA MET A 154 -5.06 1.95 -0.81
C MET A 154 -6.53 1.50 -0.85
N GLY A 155 -7.41 2.29 -0.25
CA GLY A 155 -8.86 2.18 -0.44
C GLY A 155 -9.39 3.21 -1.43
N LEU A 156 -10.33 2.82 -2.29
CA LEU A 156 -11.12 3.71 -3.15
C LEU A 156 -12.61 3.44 -2.93
N HIS A 157 -13.36 4.46 -2.55
CA HIS A 157 -14.82 4.43 -2.56
C HIS A 157 -15.34 5.27 -3.72
N THR A 158 -16.01 4.61 -4.67
CA THR A 158 -16.62 5.19 -5.87
C THR A 158 -17.59 4.20 -6.51
N ARG A 159 -18.65 4.70 -7.14
CA ARG A 159 -19.58 3.90 -7.96
C ARG A 159 -19.32 4.07 -9.46
N ILE A 160 -18.23 4.73 -9.85
CA ILE A 160 -17.94 5.06 -11.25
C ILE A 160 -16.84 4.14 -11.78
N ASP A 161 -17.19 3.21 -12.68
CA ASP A 161 -16.25 2.23 -13.25
C ASP A 161 -15.04 2.89 -13.94
N ALA A 162 -15.26 3.99 -14.67
CA ALA A 162 -14.18 4.74 -15.29
C ALA A 162 -13.19 5.30 -14.25
N ARG A 163 -13.67 5.63 -13.04
CA ARG A 163 -12.83 6.08 -11.92
C ARG A 163 -12.03 4.93 -11.32
N ILE A 164 -12.67 3.77 -11.14
CA ILE A 164 -11.99 2.54 -10.68
C ILE A 164 -10.86 2.19 -11.64
N ALA A 165 -11.13 2.18 -12.95
CA ALA A 165 -10.13 1.88 -13.98
C ALA A 165 -8.96 2.88 -13.97
N ALA A 166 -9.25 4.18 -13.93
CA ALA A 166 -8.22 5.23 -13.91
C ALA A 166 -7.32 5.13 -12.66
N VAL A 167 -7.92 5.02 -11.47
CA VAL A 167 -7.17 4.90 -10.22
C VAL A 167 -6.37 3.60 -10.18
N THR A 168 -6.94 2.48 -10.62
CA THR A 168 -6.24 1.18 -10.68
C THR A 168 -5.01 1.24 -11.57
N ALA A 169 -5.09 1.92 -12.73
CA ALA A 169 -3.97 2.07 -13.65
C ALA A 169 -2.85 2.98 -13.10
N GLN A 170 -3.22 4.00 -12.31
CA GLN A 170 -2.29 5.01 -11.81
C GLN A 170 -1.68 4.67 -10.44
N ALA A 171 -2.43 3.98 -9.58
CA ALA A 171 -2.01 3.67 -8.21
C ALA A 171 -0.76 2.79 -8.18
N ARG A 172 0.20 3.16 -7.32
CA ARG A 172 1.44 2.43 -7.08
C ARG A 172 1.40 1.80 -5.69
N VAL A 173 0.40 0.96 -5.48
CA VAL A 173 0.23 0.16 -4.26
C VAL A 173 0.18 -1.33 -4.58
N GLY A 174 0.63 -2.15 -3.64
CA GLY A 174 0.52 -3.58 -3.74
C GLY A 174 -0.91 -4.11 -3.59
N ASN A 175 -1.73 -3.49 -2.76
CA ASN A 175 -3.11 -3.94 -2.49
C ASN A 175 -4.09 -2.76 -2.62
N LEU A 176 -4.94 -2.79 -3.64
CA LEU A 176 -5.99 -1.81 -3.87
C LEU A 176 -7.35 -2.42 -3.51
N TYR A 177 -8.11 -1.73 -2.67
CA TYR A 177 -9.41 -2.17 -2.18
C TYR A 177 -10.50 -1.20 -2.64
N ILE A 178 -11.54 -1.70 -3.30
CA ILE A 178 -12.60 -0.89 -3.87
C ILE A 178 -13.91 -1.14 -3.12
N ASN A 179 -14.51 -0.07 -2.60
CA ASN A 179 -15.77 -0.06 -1.85
C ASN A 179 -15.80 -1.00 -0.64
N ARG A 180 -14.69 -1.06 0.09
CA ARG A 180 -14.53 -1.87 1.31
C ARG A 180 -13.38 -1.34 2.15
N ASN A 181 -13.26 -1.81 3.39
CA ASN A 181 -12.06 -1.59 4.20
C ASN A 181 -10.78 -2.13 3.52
N GLN A 182 -9.64 -1.57 3.91
CA GLN A 182 -8.33 -1.87 3.31
C GLN A 182 -7.40 -2.70 4.21
N ILE A 183 -7.97 -3.43 5.19
CA ILE A 183 -7.23 -4.26 6.13
C ILE A 183 -7.68 -5.72 6.05
N GLY A 184 -6.98 -6.62 6.75
CA GLY A 184 -7.40 -8.02 6.84
C GLY A 184 -7.23 -8.84 5.55
N ALA A 185 -6.16 -8.58 4.79
CA ALA A 185 -5.84 -9.36 3.60
C ALA A 185 -5.75 -10.87 3.91
N VAL A 186 -6.47 -11.67 3.13
CA VAL A 186 -6.60 -13.12 3.26
C VAL A 186 -5.57 -13.81 2.37
N VAL A 187 -4.89 -14.81 2.92
CA VAL A 187 -3.87 -15.59 2.21
C VAL A 187 -4.49 -16.29 0.99
N GLY A 188 -3.86 -16.17 -0.17
CA GLY A 188 -4.31 -16.79 -1.43
C GLY A 188 -5.41 -16.02 -2.16
N GLU A 189 -6.19 -15.19 -1.48
CA GLU A 189 -7.23 -14.33 -2.08
C GLU A 189 -6.69 -12.92 -2.33
N GLN A 190 -6.06 -12.32 -1.32
CA GLN A 190 -5.38 -11.02 -1.44
C GLN A 190 -3.91 -11.13 -0.99
N PRO A 191 -3.04 -11.79 -1.78
CA PRO A 191 -1.60 -11.79 -1.53
C PRO A 191 -1.09 -10.40 -1.10
N PHE A 192 -0.35 -10.36 0.01
CA PHE A 192 -0.12 -9.13 0.74
C PHE A 192 1.35 -8.69 0.67
N GLY A 193 1.56 -7.41 0.43
CA GLY A 193 2.88 -6.81 0.31
C GLY A 193 2.86 -5.63 -0.65
N GLY A 194 3.72 -4.64 -0.42
CA GLY A 194 3.75 -3.39 -1.16
C GLY A 194 4.93 -3.25 -2.12
N GLU A 195 5.08 -2.04 -2.63
CA GLU A 195 6.23 -1.59 -3.42
C GLU A 195 6.86 -0.31 -2.83
N GLY A 196 8.01 0.10 -3.34
CA GLY A 196 8.74 1.28 -2.85
C GLY A 196 9.23 1.09 -1.42
N LEU A 197 8.97 2.06 -0.56
CA LEU A 197 9.34 2.01 0.87
C LEU A 197 8.60 0.90 1.63
N SER A 198 7.52 0.35 1.07
CA SER A 198 6.70 -0.66 1.73
C SER A 198 7.18 -2.10 1.55
N GLY A 199 8.13 -2.36 0.65
CA GLY A 199 8.71 -3.69 0.52
C GLY A 199 9.29 -4.01 -0.86
N THR A 200 10.01 -5.13 -0.90
CA THR A 200 10.73 -5.63 -2.10
C THR A 200 9.91 -6.64 -2.91
N GLY A 201 8.95 -7.29 -2.25
CA GLY A 201 8.28 -8.49 -2.74
C GLY A 201 9.20 -9.73 -2.79
N PRO A 202 8.67 -10.89 -3.20
CA PRO A 202 7.28 -11.15 -3.61
C PRO A 202 6.28 -11.06 -2.46
N LYS A 203 4.99 -11.00 -2.77
CA LYS A 203 3.90 -10.91 -1.79
C LYS A 203 3.82 -12.17 -0.92
N ALA A 204 3.66 -11.98 0.38
CA ALA A 204 3.33 -13.05 1.31
C ALA A 204 1.93 -13.60 0.99
N GLY A 205 1.76 -14.92 1.13
CA GLY A 205 0.52 -15.60 0.74
C GLY A 205 0.26 -15.61 -0.77
N GLY A 206 1.22 -15.17 -1.59
CA GLY A 206 1.16 -15.19 -3.05
C GLY A 206 1.93 -16.35 -3.68
N PRO A 207 1.74 -16.60 -4.99
CA PRO A 207 2.27 -17.77 -5.69
C PRO A 207 3.80 -17.78 -5.84
N ASN A 208 4.46 -16.64 -5.64
CA ASN A 208 5.90 -16.49 -5.85
C ASN A 208 6.73 -16.45 -4.55
N TYR A 209 6.08 -16.45 -3.38
CA TYR A 209 6.78 -16.31 -2.10
C TYR A 209 7.75 -17.46 -1.83
N LEU A 210 7.28 -18.71 -1.95
CA LEU A 210 8.12 -19.89 -1.69
C LEU A 210 9.25 -20.03 -2.73
N LYS A 211 9.01 -19.64 -3.98
CA LYS A 211 10.02 -19.67 -5.05
C LYS A 211 11.22 -18.77 -4.73
N ARG A 212 11.01 -17.70 -3.94
CA ARG A 212 12.10 -16.83 -3.49
C ARG A 212 13.02 -17.50 -2.47
N LEU A 213 12.52 -18.52 -1.77
CA LEU A 213 13.23 -19.26 -0.73
C LEU A 213 13.96 -20.50 -1.29
N SER A 214 13.80 -20.80 -2.58
CA SER A 214 14.52 -21.87 -3.27
C SER A 214 15.68 -21.33 -4.11
N THR A 215 16.63 -22.20 -4.45
CA THR A 215 17.58 -21.89 -5.51
C THR A 215 16.85 -21.64 -6.83
N PRO A 216 17.25 -20.62 -7.62
CA PRO A 216 16.60 -20.37 -8.90
C PRO A 216 16.73 -21.60 -9.80
N SER A 217 15.61 -22.19 -10.22
CA SER A 217 15.60 -23.22 -11.25
C SER A 217 15.40 -22.56 -12.62
N MET A 218 16.33 -22.83 -13.53
CA MET A 218 16.18 -22.47 -14.94
C MET A 218 14.90 -23.13 -15.48
N GLY A 219 13.97 -22.34 -16.02
CA GLY A 219 12.81 -22.87 -16.76
C GLY A 219 11.42 -22.71 -16.15
N SER A 220 11.20 -21.84 -15.15
CA SER A 220 9.83 -21.39 -14.90
C SER A 220 9.33 -20.62 -16.13
N PRO A 221 8.11 -20.89 -16.64
CA PRO A 221 7.61 -20.25 -17.85
C PRO A 221 7.68 -18.73 -17.69
N ASP A 222 8.19 -18.09 -18.73
CA ASP A 222 8.22 -16.65 -18.82
C ASP A 222 6.79 -16.12 -18.70
N LEU A 223 6.55 -15.28 -17.70
CA LEU A 223 5.40 -14.38 -17.71
C LEU A 223 5.69 -13.38 -18.84
N ALA A 224 5.28 -13.73 -20.05
CA ALA A 224 5.25 -12.80 -21.16
C ALA A 224 4.11 -11.81 -20.88
N SER A 225 4.44 -10.53 -20.78
CA SER A 225 3.49 -9.40 -20.63
C SER A 225 2.78 -9.32 -19.25
N PRO A 226 2.16 -8.17 -18.93
CA PRO A 226 1.31 -8.05 -17.74
C PRO A 226 0.24 -9.14 -17.78
N THR A 227 0.36 -10.11 -16.88
CA THR A 227 -0.60 -11.20 -16.74
C THR A 227 -1.56 -10.84 -15.63
N THR A 228 -2.84 -11.03 -15.89
CA THR A 228 -3.91 -10.91 -14.90
C THR A 228 -4.38 -12.31 -14.53
N VAL A 229 -4.53 -12.56 -13.23
CA VAL A 229 -4.94 -13.83 -12.65
C VAL A 229 -6.08 -13.55 -11.70
N ASP A 230 -7.25 -14.10 -11.99
CA ASP A 230 -8.35 -14.11 -11.03
C ASP A 230 -8.00 -15.05 -9.89
N LEU A 231 -8.14 -14.51 -8.67
CA LEU A 231 -7.91 -15.24 -7.43
C LEU A 231 -9.25 -15.67 -6.85
N PRO A 232 -9.27 -16.77 -6.07
CA PRO A 232 -10.46 -17.13 -5.32
C PRO A 232 -10.89 -16.00 -4.37
N GLY A 233 -12.16 -16.02 -3.98
CA GLY A 233 -12.73 -15.08 -3.04
C GLY A 233 -14.14 -15.49 -2.64
N PRO A 234 -14.68 -14.88 -1.58
CA PRO A 234 -16.06 -15.10 -1.20
C PRO A 234 -17.04 -14.56 -2.26
N THR A 235 -18.26 -15.10 -2.25
CA THR A 235 -19.35 -14.55 -3.05
C THR A 235 -19.57 -13.07 -2.71
N GLY A 236 -19.63 -12.23 -3.73
CA GLY A 236 -19.77 -10.78 -3.55
C GLY A 236 -18.45 -10.02 -3.64
N GLU A 237 -17.35 -10.72 -3.87
CA GLU A 237 -16.03 -10.13 -3.99
C GLU A 237 -15.31 -10.65 -5.24
N THR A 238 -14.59 -9.77 -5.92
CA THR A 238 -13.63 -10.17 -6.96
C THR A 238 -12.23 -9.83 -6.51
N ASN A 239 -11.33 -10.79 -6.61
CA ASN A 239 -9.91 -10.63 -6.33
C ASN A 239 -9.11 -10.87 -7.59
N THR A 240 -8.28 -9.91 -7.98
CA THR A 240 -7.50 -9.99 -9.19
C THR A 240 -6.05 -9.64 -8.90
N LEU A 241 -5.15 -10.59 -9.14
CA LEU A 241 -3.71 -10.39 -9.11
C LEU A 241 -3.23 -10.04 -10.50
N TYR A 242 -2.47 -8.95 -10.64
CA TYR A 242 -1.82 -8.62 -11.89
C TYR A 242 -0.34 -8.29 -11.69
N TYR A 243 0.46 -8.58 -12.71
CA TYR A 243 1.90 -8.35 -12.72
C TYR A 243 2.21 -7.08 -13.51
N ALA A 244 2.76 -6.06 -12.85
CA ALA A 244 3.21 -4.83 -13.49
C ALA A 244 4.75 -4.81 -13.60
N PRO A 245 5.34 -4.14 -14.61
CA PRO A 245 6.78 -3.90 -14.61
C PRO A 245 7.19 -3.11 -13.36
N ARG A 246 8.38 -3.42 -12.82
CA ARG A 246 9.01 -2.65 -11.72
C ARG A 246 9.31 -1.23 -12.14
N GLY A 247 9.78 -1.00 -13.37
CA GLY A 247 10.17 0.31 -13.87
C GLY A 247 11.61 0.31 -14.37
N ARG A 248 12.42 1.27 -13.90
CA ARG A 248 13.82 1.43 -14.33
C ARG A 248 14.73 0.43 -13.61
N ILE A 249 15.46 -0.39 -14.37
CA ILE A 249 16.40 -1.40 -13.84
C ILE A 249 17.80 -1.14 -14.38
N LEU A 250 18.76 -0.93 -13.47
CA LEU A 250 20.18 -0.75 -13.82
C LEU A 250 20.79 -2.09 -14.20
N CYS A 251 21.39 -2.16 -15.39
CA CYS A 251 22.06 -3.36 -15.93
C CYS A 251 23.57 -3.19 -15.85
N LEU A 252 24.24 -4.07 -15.10
CA LEU A 252 25.68 -3.98 -14.82
C LEU A 252 26.51 -5.05 -15.52
N GLY A 253 25.87 -5.98 -16.24
CA GLY A 253 26.53 -7.13 -16.85
C GLY A 253 26.96 -8.17 -15.82
N GLY A 254 27.94 -8.98 -16.22
CA GLY A 254 28.51 -10.06 -15.42
C GLY A 254 29.95 -10.36 -15.83
N ASP A 255 30.38 -11.60 -15.64
CA ASP A 255 31.75 -12.02 -15.96
C ASP A 255 31.97 -12.19 -17.46
N GLN A 256 30.92 -12.38 -18.25
CA GLN A 256 30.98 -12.50 -19.71
C GLN A 256 30.49 -11.22 -20.40
N ALA A 257 31.11 -10.87 -21.53
CA ALA A 257 30.70 -9.70 -22.32
C ALA A 257 29.23 -9.78 -22.79
N SER A 258 28.72 -10.98 -23.04
CA SER A 258 27.33 -11.23 -23.44
C SER A 258 26.30 -11.04 -22.31
N ASP A 259 26.73 -11.00 -21.04
CA ASP A 259 25.81 -10.93 -19.91
C ASP A 259 25.03 -9.62 -19.93
N LEU A 260 25.68 -8.51 -20.32
CA LEU A 260 25.01 -7.21 -20.40
C LEU A 260 23.87 -7.24 -21.43
N ASP A 261 24.12 -7.77 -22.62
CA ASP A 261 23.09 -7.87 -23.66
C ASP A 261 21.92 -8.75 -23.23
N ALA A 262 22.20 -9.88 -22.56
CA ALA A 262 21.18 -10.75 -22.00
C ALA A 262 20.35 -10.05 -20.91
N GLN A 263 20.99 -9.26 -20.04
CA GLN A 263 20.29 -8.48 -19.02
C GLN A 263 19.37 -7.42 -19.65
N LEU A 264 19.88 -6.69 -20.64
CA LEU A 264 19.11 -5.68 -21.37
C LEU A 264 17.89 -6.30 -22.06
N GLN A 265 18.04 -7.47 -22.67
CA GLN A 265 16.94 -8.22 -23.26
C GLN A 265 15.92 -8.62 -22.19
N ARG A 266 16.36 -9.23 -21.09
CA ARG A 266 15.48 -9.68 -20.00
C ARG A 266 14.66 -8.55 -19.38
N VAL A 267 15.29 -7.41 -19.16
CA VAL A 267 14.62 -6.22 -18.63
C VAL A 267 13.55 -5.73 -19.60
N ARG A 268 13.83 -5.68 -20.92
CA ARG A 268 12.83 -5.27 -21.92
C ARG A 268 11.67 -6.25 -22.05
N GLU A 269 11.93 -7.55 -22.04
CA GLU A 269 10.90 -8.61 -22.15
C GLU A 269 9.89 -8.57 -21.01
N THR A 270 10.30 -8.09 -19.84
CA THR A 270 9.44 -7.92 -18.66
C THR A 270 8.78 -6.54 -18.60
N GLY A 271 8.84 -5.77 -19.69
CA GLY A 271 8.24 -4.44 -19.80
C GLY A 271 8.96 -3.36 -18.96
N ASN A 272 10.13 -3.66 -18.43
CA ASN A 272 10.94 -2.72 -17.66
C ASN A 272 11.83 -1.87 -18.59
N VAL A 273 12.30 -0.75 -18.05
CA VAL A 273 13.19 0.18 -18.76
C VAL A 273 14.64 -0.10 -18.34
N PRO A 274 15.51 -0.62 -19.23
CA PRO A 274 16.91 -0.81 -18.89
C PRO A 274 17.63 0.54 -18.75
N VAL A 275 18.46 0.65 -17.72
CA VAL A 275 19.39 1.76 -17.51
C VAL A 275 20.80 1.21 -17.62
N LEU A 276 21.65 1.86 -18.43
CA LEU A 276 23.06 1.53 -18.58
C LEU A 276 23.89 2.38 -17.62
N LEU A 277 24.96 1.81 -17.08
CA LEU A 277 25.98 2.58 -16.39
C LEU A 277 26.65 3.54 -17.38
N ARG A 278 26.76 4.82 -16.99
CA ARG A 278 27.50 5.84 -17.75
C ARG A 278 28.78 6.17 -17.00
N ASP A 279 29.86 6.38 -17.74
CA ASP A 279 31.13 6.93 -17.25
C ASP A 279 31.75 6.17 -16.05
N ASP A 280 31.42 4.87 -15.90
CA ASP A 280 31.87 3.96 -14.82
C ASP A 280 31.56 4.43 -13.38
N GLU A 281 30.69 5.41 -13.17
CA GLU A 281 30.33 5.93 -11.84
C GLU A 281 29.22 5.11 -11.17
N LEU A 282 29.57 3.90 -10.71
CA LEU A 282 28.60 3.00 -10.05
C LEU A 282 27.91 3.63 -8.83
N SER A 283 28.64 4.38 -8.00
CA SER A 283 28.07 5.01 -6.80
C SER A 283 26.95 5.98 -7.15
N ALA A 284 27.22 6.92 -8.08
CA ALA A 284 26.24 7.90 -8.52
C ALA A 284 25.02 7.24 -9.19
N ALA A 285 25.24 6.18 -9.97
CA ALA A 285 24.15 5.43 -10.58
C ALA A 285 23.24 4.75 -9.54
N LEU A 286 23.80 4.21 -8.47
CA LEU A 286 23.02 3.55 -7.40
C LEU A 286 22.25 4.56 -6.53
N GLU A 287 22.69 5.81 -6.45
CA GLU A 287 21.98 6.88 -5.73
C GLU A 287 20.69 7.35 -6.44
N ASP A 288 20.48 7.01 -7.71
CA ASP A 288 19.28 7.36 -8.47
C ASP A 288 18.01 6.79 -7.79
N GLN A 289 17.18 7.68 -7.23
CA GLN A 289 15.94 7.35 -6.54
C GLN A 289 14.80 6.89 -7.47
N THR A 290 15.00 7.00 -8.78
CA THR A 290 14.05 6.50 -9.79
C THR A 290 14.26 5.03 -10.14
N LEU A 291 15.37 4.42 -9.71
CA LEU A 291 15.61 2.99 -9.90
C LEU A 291 14.61 2.14 -9.11
N ARG A 292 14.28 0.98 -9.68
CA ARG A 292 13.34 -0.01 -9.11
C ARG A 292 13.93 -1.42 -9.05
N GLY A 293 15.20 -1.55 -9.44
CA GLY A 293 16.00 -2.76 -9.32
C GLY A 293 17.38 -2.57 -9.93
N VAL A 294 18.29 -3.48 -9.60
CA VAL A 294 19.62 -3.58 -10.21
C VAL A 294 19.83 -5.03 -10.60
N ILE A 295 20.26 -5.30 -11.82
CA ILE A 295 20.68 -6.63 -12.26
C ILE A 295 22.19 -6.66 -12.40
N ALA A 296 22.80 -7.61 -11.72
CA ALA A 296 24.24 -7.82 -11.70
C ALA A 296 24.54 -9.31 -11.49
N ASP A 297 25.39 -9.86 -12.35
CA ASP A 297 25.82 -11.26 -12.33
C ASP A 297 27.34 -11.32 -12.12
N GLY A 298 27.90 -12.51 -11.88
CA GLY A 298 29.34 -12.68 -11.71
C GLY A 298 29.93 -11.97 -10.47
N LYS A 299 31.20 -11.56 -10.56
CA LYS A 299 31.98 -11.03 -9.43
C LYS A 299 31.49 -9.68 -8.91
N ILE A 300 30.94 -8.82 -9.77
CA ILE A 300 30.49 -7.47 -9.38
C ILE A 300 29.29 -7.49 -8.43
N ARG A 301 28.55 -8.60 -8.39
CA ARG A 301 27.32 -8.75 -7.60
C ARG A 301 27.52 -8.49 -6.10
N GLU A 302 28.63 -8.95 -5.52
CA GLU A 302 28.91 -8.76 -4.09
C GLU A 302 29.15 -7.29 -3.75
N THR A 303 29.96 -6.59 -4.56
CA THR A 303 30.20 -5.15 -4.42
C THR A 303 28.90 -4.35 -4.54
N VAL A 304 28.05 -4.68 -5.51
CA VAL A 304 26.74 -4.03 -5.70
C VAL A 304 25.81 -4.31 -4.52
N ALA A 305 25.81 -5.54 -3.98
CA ALA A 305 25.01 -5.87 -2.80
C ALA A 305 25.39 -5.01 -1.58
N HIS A 306 26.69 -4.84 -1.33
CA HIS A 306 27.18 -3.99 -0.26
C HIS A 306 26.81 -2.52 -0.47
N ALA A 307 26.95 -2.00 -1.70
CA ALA A 307 26.58 -0.62 -2.01
C ALA A 307 25.07 -0.38 -1.83
N LEU A 308 24.23 -1.29 -2.32
CA LEU A 308 22.78 -1.21 -2.16
C LEU A 308 22.31 -1.28 -0.70
N ALA A 309 23.03 -2.01 0.17
CA ALA A 309 22.68 -2.10 1.58
C ALA A 309 22.88 -0.78 2.36
N HIS A 310 23.72 0.13 1.85
CA HIS A 310 23.98 1.44 2.45
C HIS A 310 23.17 2.58 1.81
N ARG A 311 22.32 2.26 0.83
CA ARG A 311 21.56 3.23 0.06
C ARG A 311 20.31 3.68 0.83
N ASP A 312 20.07 4.99 0.85
CA ASP A 312 18.83 5.56 1.37
C ASP A 312 17.62 5.33 0.45
N GLY A 313 16.43 5.24 1.05
CA GLY A 313 15.16 5.10 0.35
C GLY A 313 14.71 3.64 0.20
N ALA A 314 13.99 3.34 -0.88
CA ALA A 314 13.44 2.01 -1.12
C ALA A 314 14.55 0.96 -1.31
N ILE A 315 14.41 -0.19 -0.66
CA ILE A 315 15.33 -1.33 -0.85
C ILE A 315 15.17 -1.84 -2.29
N LEU A 316 16.24 -1.74 -3.08
CA LEU A 316 16.23 -2.22 -4.45
C LEU A 316 16.50 -3.73 -4.52
N PRO A 317 15.71 -4.51 -5.29
CA PRO A 317 16.04 -5.90 -5.53
C PRO A 317 17.32 -6.01 -6.37
N LEU A 318 18.27 -6.81 -5.88
CA LEU A 318 19.43 -7.25 -6.65
C LEU A 318 19.08 -8.51 -7.45
N LEU A 319 18.77 -8.32 -8.72
CA LEU A 319 18.31 -9.32 -9.69
C LEU A 319 19.47 -10.06 -10.35
N SER A 320 19.19 -11.20 -10.95
CA SER A 320 20.14 -12.01 -11.73
C SER A 320 19.47 -12.56 -12.99
N LEU A 321 20.23 -12.87 -14.04
CA LEU A 321 19.71 -13.62 -15.20
C LEU A 321 19.12 -14.98 -14.84
N LYS A 322 19.48 -15.53 -13.67
CA LYS A 322 18.93 -16.80 -13.15
C LYS A 322 17.55 -16.63 -12.50
N ASP A 323 17.14 -15.40 -12.20
CA ASP A 323 15.86 -15.13 -11.55
C ASP A 323 14.69 -15.36 -12.52
N SER A 324 13.56 -15.84 -11.97
CA SER A 324 12.32 -15.96 -12.74
C SER A 324 11.76 -14.59 -13.15
N ALA A 325 10.93 -14.56 -14.21
CA ALA A 325 10.33 -13.32 -14.72
C ALA A 325 9.59 -12.54 -13.61
N ALA A 326 8.91 -13.24 -12.70
CA ALA A 326 8.19 -12.65 -11.58
C ALA A 326 9.07 -11.76 -10.69
N ARG A 327 10.39 -12.03 -10.59
CA ARG A 327 11.33 -11.18 -9.84
C ARG A 327 11.54 -9.83 -10.47
N PHE A 328 11.34 -9.69 -11.78
CA PHE A 328 11.40 -8.42 -12.53
C PHE A 328 10.08 -7.66 -12.54
N MET A 329 9.03 -8.25 -11.96
CA MET A 329 7.68 -7.68 -11.89
C MET A 329 7.34 -7.26 -10.46
N VAL A 330 6.33 -6.39 -10.34
CA VAL A 330 5.61 -6.06 -9.12
C VAL A 330 4.27 -6.76 -9.16
N GLU A 331 3.95 -7.48 -8.10
CA GLU A 331 2.64 -8.08 -7.91
C GLU A 331 1.69 -7.02 -7.33
N ARG A 332 0.52 -6.85 -7.92
CA ARG A 332 -0.53 -5.96 -7.39
C ARG A 332 -1.87 -6.69 -7.36
N VAL A 333 -2.63 -6.47 -6.30
CA VAL A 333 -3.95 -7.06 -6.11
C VAL A 333 -4.99 -5.96 -6.12
N VAL A 334 -6.07 -6.16 -6.88
CA VAL A 334 -7.31 -5.37 -6.77
C VAL A 334 -8.38 -6.26 -6.17
N THR A 335 -9.01 -5.78 -5.11
CA THR A 335 -10.16 -6.43 -4.48
C THR A 335 -11.35 -5.50 -4.56
N ILE A 336 -12.45 -5.97 -5.13
CA ILE A 336 -13.67 -5.18 -5.33
C ILE A 336 -14.82 -5.83 -4.57
N ASP A 337 -15.48 -5.07 -3.70
CA ASP A 337 -16.80 -5.43 -3.20
C ASP A 337 -17.84 -5.20 -4.31
N THR A 338 -18.31 -6.30 -4.90
CA THR A 338 -19.34 -6.29 -5.95
C THR A 338 -20.75 -6.15 -5.38
N THR A 339 -20.90 -6.16 -4.05
CA THR A 339 -22.18 -6.01 -3.35
C THR A 339 -22.42 -4.61 -2.80
N ALA A 340 -21.48 -3.67 -3.00
CA ALA A 340 -21.56 -2.28 -2.54
C ALA A 340 -22.80 -1.50 -3.07
N ALA A 341 -23.47 -2.02 -4.10
CA ALA A 341 -24.75 -1.48 -4.59
C ALA A 341 -25.98 -1.96 -3.77
N GLY A 342 -25.79 -2.84 -2.77
CA GLY A 342 -26.84 -3.37 -1.91
C GLY A 342 -27.34 -4.78 -2.28
N GLY A 343 -26.64 -5.51 -3.16
CA GLY A 343 -27.03 -6.86 -3.59
C GLY A 343 -25.98 -7.54 -4.46
N ASN A 344 -26.16 -8.84 -4.72
CA ASN A 344 -25.23 -9.64 -5.52
C ASN A 344 -25.89 -10.12 -6.82
N ALA A 345 -25.46 -9.56 -7.96
CA ALA A 345 -26.03 -9.89 -9.27
C ALA A 345 -25.81 -11.37 -9.67
N SER A 346 -24.65 -11.95 -9.35
CA SER A 346 -24.34 -13.35 -9.67
C SER A 346 -25.26 -14.31 -8.93
N LEU A 347 -25.61 -14.01 -7.67
CA LEU A 347 -26.56 -14.81 -6.90
C LEU A 347 -27.99 -14.73 -7.48
N LEU A 348 -28.42 -13.56 -7.94
CA LEU A 348 -29.72 -13.38 -8.60
C LEU A 348 -29.84 -14.14 -9.92
N ALA A 349 -28.72 -14.36 -10.62
CA ALA A 349 -28.70 -15.14 -11.86
C ALA A 349 -28.59 -16.66 -11.64
N SER A 350 -28.22 -17.08 -10.42
CA SER A 350 -28.00 -18.50 -10.06
C SER A 350 -29.23 -19.21 -9.49
N SER A 351 -30.35 -18.49 -9.33
CA SER A 351 -31.61 -18.97 -8.74
C SER A 351 -32.55 -19.64 -9.73
#